data_AF-A0A165C3E5-F1
#
_entry.id   AF-A0A165C3E5-F1
#
_cell.length_a   1.000
_cell.length_b   1.000
_cell.length_c   1.000
_cell.angle_alpha   90.00
_cell.angle_beta   90.00
_cell.angle_gamma   90.00
#
_symmetry.space_group_name_H-M   'P 1'
#
loop_
_entity.id
_entity.type
_entity.pdbx_description
1 polymer ?
#
loop_
_entity_poly.entity_id
_entity_poly.type
_entity_poly.pdbx_seq_one_letter_code
_entity_poly.pdbx_strand_id
1 'polypeptide(L)'
;WTSELQKKWLEDKRTAFLNAQETKTTSAFMSSTSEAWFGKFGIDPPTAKELQQANGSKEAANVIVTEKMKKRLRWWFDNHTRITSSGSGSKKVLDLTKSRKQKLHPYQAYYKL
;
A
#
# COMPACT_ATOMS: atom_id res chain seq x y z
N TRP A 1 -3.07 2.66 11.83
CA TRP A 1 -3.30 3.93 11.12
C TRP A 1 -4.79 4.12 10.89
N THR A 2 -5.51 3.12 10.41
CA THR A 2 -6.98 3.18 10.32
C THR A 2 -7.65 2.65 11.58
N SER A 3 -8.79 3.23 11.94
CA SER A 3 -9.75 2.63 12.88
C SER A 3 -10.48 1.43 12.23
N GLU A 4 -11.17 0.62 13.02
CA GLU A 4 -11.85 -0.58 12.52
C GLU A 4 -12.92 -0.25 11.46
N LEU A 5 -13.66 0.85 11.68
CA LEU A 5 -14.65 1.35 10.72
C LEU A 5 -14.02 1.81 9.41
N GLN A 6 -12.87 2.49 9.49
CA GLN A 6 -12.08 2.91 8.33
C GLN A 6 -11.53 1.71 7.55
N LYS A 7 -11.07 0.67 8.25
CA LYS A 7 -10.59 -0.56 7.64
C LYS A 7 -11.70 -1.26 6.86
N LYS A 8 -12.87 -1.44 7.47
CA LYS A 8 -14.04 -2.05 6.80
C LYS A 8 -14.43 -1.30 5.53
N TRP A 9 -14.43 0.03 5.59
CA TRP A 9 -14.71 0.87 4.42
C TRP A 9 -13.72 0.65 3.27
N LEU A 10 -12.43 0.49 3.58
CA LEU A 10 -11.40 0.21 2.57
C LEU A 10 -11.54 -1.22 1.99
N GLU A 11 -11.89 -2.19 2.83
CA GLU A 11 -12.16 -3.57 2.41
C GLU A 11 -13.34 -3.64 1.44
N ASP A 12 -14.43 -2.90 1.69
CA ASP A 12 -15.58 -2.82 0.79
C ASP A 12 -15.21 -2.27 -0.60
N LYS A 13 -14.19 -1.41 -0.68
CA LYS A 13 -13.71 -0.81 -1.94
C LYS A 13 -12.65 -1.64 -2.65
N ARG A 14 -12.19 -2.74 -2.05
CA ARG A 14 -11.11 -3.58 -2.59
C ARG A 14 -11.45 -4.19 -3.93
N THR A 15 -12.68 -4.66 -4.14
CA THR A 15 -13.13 -5.26 -5.40
C THR A 15 -13.14 -4.24 -6.53
N ALA A 16 -13.61 -3.02 -6.25
CA ALA A 16 -13.59 -1.91 -7.21
C ALA A 16 -12.16 -1.51 -7.59
N PHE A 17 -11.20 -1.56 -6.65
CA PHE A 17 -9.79 -1.34 -6.95
C PHE A 17 -9.21 -2.40 -7.88
N LEU A 18 -9.54 -3.68 -7.68
CA LEU A 18 -9.10 -4.77 -8.57
C LEU A 18 -9.63 -4.58 -10.00
N ASN A 19 -10.91 -4.22 -10.14
CA ASN A 19 -11.50 -3.91 -11.45
C ASN A 19 -10.82 -2.69 -12.11
N ALA A 20 -10.47 -1.67 -11.31
CA ALA A 20 -9.74 -0.50 -11.81
C ALA A 20 -8.30 -0.84 -12.24
N GLN A 21 -7.64 -1.79 -11.57
CA GLN A 21 -6.32 -2.28 -11.99
C GLN A 21 -6.40 -3.02 -13.33
N GLU A 22 -7.38 -3.90 -13.51
CA GLU A 22 -7.58 -4.65 -14.75
C GLU A 22 -7.87 -3.71 -15.94
N THR A 23 -8.72 -2.71 -15.73
CA THR A 23 -9.09 -1.71 -16.74
C THR A 23 -8.07 -0.58 -16.90
N LYS A 24 -6.97 -0.59 -16.15
CA LYS A 24 -5.95 0.49 -16.11
C LYS A 24 -6.51 1.88 -15.75
N THR A 25 -7.61 1.94 -15.01
CA THR A 25 -8.28 3.18 -14.57
C THR A 25 -7.97 3.53 -13.10
N THR A 26 -6.91 2.94 -12.52
CA THR A 26 -6.52 3.10 -11.11
C THR A 26 -6.39 4.57 -10.68
N SER A 27 -5.91 5.46 -11.55
CA SER A 27 -5.80 6.89 -11.21
C SER A 27 -7.15 7.52 -10.89
N ALA A 28 -8.16 7.29 -11.74
CA ALA A 28 -9.51 7.82 -11.55
C ALA A 28 -10.21 7.22 -10.32
N PHE A 29 -10.01 5.92 -10.08
CA PHE A 29 -10.45 5.27 -8.85
C PHE A 29 -9.83 5.91 -7.61
N MET A 30 -8.52 6.19 -7.63
CA MET A 30 -7.83 6.76 -6.47
C MET A 30 -8.27 8.19 -6.19
N SER A 31 -8.50 9.01 -7.22
CA SER A 31 -9.04 10.36 -7.04
C SER A 31 -10.42 10.32 -6.39
N SER A 32 -11.37 9.60 -6.97
CA SER A 32 -12.74 9.49 -6.44
C SER A 32 -12.79 8.85 -5.04
N THR A 33 -11.97 7.84 -4.78
CA THR A 33 -11.87 7.19 -3.47
C THR A 33 -11.27 8.12 -2.42
N SER A 34 -10.28 8.93 -2.78
CA SER A 34 -9.70 9.91 -1.87
C SER A 34 -10.69 11.02 -1.49
N GLU A 35 -11.47 11.52 -2.45
CA GLU A 35 -12.52 12.51 -2.19
C GLU A 35 -13.60 11.93 -1.27
N ALA A 36 -14.07 10.71 -1.54
CA ALA A 36 -15.04 10.02 -0.69
C ALA A 36 -14.50 9.76 0.73
N TRP A 37 -13.20 9.48 0.85
CA TRP A 37 -12.54 9.32 2.15
C TRP A 37 -12.54 10.62 2.94
N PHE A 38 -12.13 11.73 2.34
CA PHE A 38 -12.09 13.02 3.01
C PHE A 38 -13.48 13.53 3.38
N GLY A 39 -14.49 13.28 2.53
CA GLY A 39 -15.88 13.62 2.85
C GLY A 39 -16.44 12.83 4.05
N LYS A 40 -16.00 11.58 4.25
CA LYS A 40 -16.51 10.71 5.32
C LYS A 40 -15.74 10.81 6.64
N PHE A 41 -14.41 10.94 6.57
CA PHE A 41 -13.54 10.87 7.75
C PHE A 41 -12.85 12.20 8.07
N GLY A 42 -12.95 13.20 7.21
CA GLY A 42 -12.26 14.46 7.37
C GLY A 42 -10.75 14.37 7.13
N ILE A 43 -10.08 15.50 7.32
CA ILE A 43 -8.63 15.63 7.27
C ILE A 43 -8.17 15.98 8.69
N ASP A 44 -7.25 15.19 9.23
CA ASP A 44 -6.66 15.49 10.54
C ASP A 44 -5.92 16.84 10.49
N PRO A 45 -5.94 17.64 11.58
CA PRO A 45 -5.25 18.91 11.62
C PRO A 45 -3.73 18.73 11.39
N PRO A 46 -3.07 19.66 10.68
CA PRO A 46 -1.63 19.57 10.42
C PRO A 46 -0.81 19.50 11.70
N THR A 47 0.14 18.57 11.75
CA THR A 47 1.05 18.43 12.89
C THR A 47 2.06 19.59 12.89
N ALA A 48 2.60 19.98 14.06
CA ALA A 48 3.62 21.03 14.18
C ALA A 48 4.82 20.86 13.21
N LYS A 49 5.20 19.61 12.89
CA LYS A 49 6.24 19.29 11.90
C LYS A 49 5.85 19.63 10.46
N GLU A 50 4.57 19.44 10.12
CA GLU A 50 4.02 19.73 8.79
C GLU A 50 3.80 21.24 8.60
N LEU A 51 3.49 21.96 9.69
CA LEU A 51 3.46 23.43 9.70
C LEU A 51 4.85 24.06 9.53
N GLN A 52 5.88 23.46 10.14
CA GLN A 52 7.27 23.88 9.94
C GLN A 52 7.74 23.64 8.50
N GLN A 53 7.39 22.50 7.90
CA GLN A 53 7.68 22.22 6.49
C GLN A 53 6.95 23.16 5.51
N ALA A 54 5.80 23.70 5.93
CA ALA A 54 5.00 24.63 5.14
C ALA A 54 5.38 26.10 5.33
N ASN A 55 6.52 26.40 5.98
CA ASN A 55 6.95 27.77 6.32
C ASN A 55 5.86 28.58 7.04
N GLY A 56 5.05 27.93 7.89
CA GLY A 56 3.97 28.59 8.64
C GLY A 56 2.67 28.84 7.86
N SER A 57 2.59 28.46 6.57
CA SER A 57 1.34 28.55 5.82
C SER A 57 0.42 27.37 6.13
N LYS A 58 -0.75 27.67 6.71
CA LYS A 58 -1.78 26.67 7.05
C LYS A 58 -2.32 25.95 5.82
N GLU A 59 -2.43 26.65 4.69
CA GLU A 59 -2.91 26.08 3.42
C GLU A 59 -1.91 25.08 2.84
N ALA A 60 -0.63 25.45 2.80
CA ALA A 60 0.42 24.55 2.33
C ALA A 60 0.58 23.31 3.24
N ALA A 61 0.40 23.49 4.56
CA ALA A 61 0.39 22.37 5.50
C ALA A 61 -0.79 21.41 5.24
N ASN A 62 -1.98 21.93 4.95
CA ASN A 62 -3.14 21.11 4.58
C ASN A 62 -2.89 20.31 3.29
N VAL A 63 -2.25 20.92 2.28
CA VAL A 63 -1.88 20.20 1.05
C VAL A 63 -0.93 19.05 1.37
N ILE A 64 0.08 19.25 2.21
CA ILE A 64 1.02 18.19 2.62
C ILE A 64 0.29 17.03 3.31
N VAL A 65 -0.64 17.34 4.22
CA VAL A 65 -1.43 16.32 4.93
C VAL A 65 -2.32 15.54 3.97
N THR A 66 -3.01 16.22 3.06
CA THR A 66 -3.89 15.56 2.08
C THR A 66 -3.10 14.64 1.15
N GLU A 67 -1.95 15.07 0.64
CA GLU A 67 -1.08 14.26 -0.21
C GLU A 67 -0.52 13.05 0.53
N LYS A 68 -0.14 13.22 1.80
CA LYS A 68 0.29 12.12 2.66
C LYS A 68 -0.83 11.10 2.87
N MET A 69 -2.07 11.55 3.04
CA MET A 69 -3.22 10.66 3.18
C MET A 69 -3.52 9.91 1.89
N LYS A 70 -3.51 10.59 0.73
CA LYS A 70 -3.65 9.94 -0.58
C LYS A 70 -2.60 8.85 -0.81
N LYS A 71 -1.34 9.11 -0.45
CA LYS A 71 -0.26 8.11 -0.51
C LYS A 71 -0.53 6.92 0.41
N ARG A 72 -1.00 7.15 1.64
CA ARG A 72 -1.37 6.07 2.57
C ARG A 72 -2.49 5.20 2.02
N LEU A 73 -3.53 5.81 1.43
CA LEU A 73 -4.62 5.09 0.76
C LEU A 73 -4.07 4.21 -0.37
N ARG A 74 -3.20 4.76 -1.22
CA ARG A 74 -2.56 4.01 -2.31
C ARG A 74 -1.82 2.79 -1.78
N TRP A 75 -0.92 3.00 -0.82
CA TRP A 75 -0.15 1.91 -0.24
C TRP A 75 -1.02 0.88 0.47
N TRP A 76 -2.13 1.29 1.07
CA TRP A 76 -3.07 0.35 1.65
C TRP A 76 -3.62 -0.58 0.58
N PHE A 77 -4.18 -0.05 -0.51
CA PHE A 77 -4.72 -0.87 -1.59
C PHE A 77 -3.63 -1.76 -2.22
N ASP A 78 -2.49 -1.17 -2.58
CA ASP A 78 -1.38 -1.91 -3.19
C ASP A 78 -0.93 -3.08 -2.30
N ASN A 79 -0.73 -2.85 -1.00
CA ASN A 79 -0.30 -3.91 -0.09
C ASN A 79 -1.37 -4.99 0.17
N HIS A 80 -2.65 -4.61 0.17
CA HIS A 80 -3.76 -5.52 0.47
C HIS A 80 -4.30 -6.24 -0.77
N THR A 81 -3.90 -5.85 -1.98
CA THR A 81 -4.21 -6.59 -3.22
C THR A 81 -2.99 -7.26 -3.85
N ARG A 82 -1.79 -7.02 -3.32
CA ARG A 82 -0.59 -7.73 -3.75
C ARG A 82 -0.71 -9.21 -3.43
N ILE A 83 -0.91 -10.01 -4.46
CA ILE A 83 -0.61 -11.44 -4.43
C ILE A 83 0.89 -11.53 -4.19
N THR A 84 1.34 -12.25 -3.15
CA THR A 84 2.75 -12.33 -2.73
C THR A 84 3.69 -12.51 -3.93
N SER A 85 4.22 -11.40 -4.44
CA SER A 85 5.02 -11.37 -5.65
C SER A 85 6.48 -11.33 -5.23
N SER A 86 7.27 -12.32 -5.65
CA SER A 86 8.73 -12.15 -5.63
C SER A 86 9.13 -10.95 -6.50
N GLY A 87 10.35 -10.41 -6.35
CA GLY A 87 10.81 -9.10 -6.85
C GLY A 87 10.57 -8.74 -8.34
N SER A 88 10.00 -9.62 -9.17
CA SER A 88 9.56 -9.37 -10.55
C SER A 88 8.05 -9.14 -10.73
N GLY A 89 7.24 -9.13 -9.66
CA GLY A 89 5.81 -8.77 -9.75
C GLY A 89 4.87 -9.83 -10.32
N SER A 90 5.37 -10.98 -10.81
CA SER A 90 4.53 -12.10 -11.25
C SER A 90 4.17 -13.06 -10.11
N LYS A 91 3.04 -13.77 -10.25
CA LYS A 91 2.69 -14.95 -9.42
C LYS A 91 3.78 -16.00 -9.63
N LYS A 92 4.74 -16.08 -8.72
CA LYS A 92 5.74 -17.15 -8.77
C LYS A 92 5.14 -18.38 -8.09
N VAL A 93 4.69 -19.35 -8.88
CA VAL A 93 4.52 -20.72 -8.37
C VAL A 93 5.90 -21.17 -7.93
N LEU A 94 6.02 -21.70 -6.71
CA LEU A 94 7.28 -22.22 -6.21
C LEU A 94 7.73 -23.33 -7.16
N ASP A 95 8.80 -23.08 -7.90
CA ASP A 95 9.36 -24.05 -8.82
C ASP A 95 10.07 -25.16 -8.02
N LEU A 96 9.32 -26.21 -7.71
CA LEU A 96 9.81 -27.40 -6.99
C LEU A 96 10.67 -28.30 -7.87
N THR A 97 10.68 -28.07 -9.19
CA THR A 97 11.46 -28.89 -10.14
C THR A 97 12.95 -28.58 -10.09
N LYS A 98 13.30 -27.37 -9.65
CA LYS A 98 14.69 -26.98 -9.41
C LYS A 98 15.11 -27.46 -8.03
N SER A 99 15.76 -28.62 -7.98
CA SER A 99 16.68 -28.97 -6.89
C SER A 99 17.84 -27.99 -6.89
N ARG A 100 17.60 -26.78 -6.38
CA ARG A 100 18.69 -25.88 -6.01
C ARG A 100 19.35 -26.54 -4.82
N LYS A 101 20.43 -27.27 -5.08
CA LYS A 101 21.41 -27.63 -4.05
C LYS A 101 21.85 -26.32 -3.43
N GLN A 102 21.23 -25.92 -2.33
CA GLN A 102 21.72 -24.79 -1.55
C GLN A 102 23.19 -25.09 -1.29
N LYS A 103 24.07 -24.16 -1.69
CA LYS A 103 25.51 -24.34 -1.40
C LYS A 103 25.62 -24.36 0.12
N LEU A 104 25.99 -25.52 0.67
CA LEU A 104 26.25 -25.65 2.09
C LEU A 104 27.28 -24.61 2.48
N HIS A 105 26.99 -23.85 3.54
CA HIS A 105 28.01 -23.01 4.12
C HIS A 105 29.14 -23.91 4.66
N PRO A 106 30.41 -23.46 4.63
CA PRO A 106 31.56 -24.32 4.96
C PRO A 106 31.51 -24.99 6.33
N TYR A 107 30.71 -24.46 7.26
CA TYR A 107 30.56 -24.96 8.63
C TYR A 107 29.31 -25.85 8.85
N GLN A 108 28.50 -26.09 7.81
CA GLN A 108 27.30 -26.93 7.93
C GLN A 108 27.61 -28.36 7.49
N ALA A 109 27.47 -29.31 8.41
CA ALA A 109 27.48 -30.74 8.11
C ALA A 109 26.04 -31.30 8.19
N TYR A 110 25.60 -32.03 7.16
CA TYR A 110 24.32 -32.72 7.14
C TYR A 110 24.55 -34.22 6.94
N TYR A 111 23.78 -35.03 7.67
CA TYR A 111 23.75 -36.48 7.48
C TYR A 111 23.10 -36.79 6.13
N LYS A 112 23.85 -37.48 5.24
CA LYS A 112 23.32 -37.96 3.96
C LYS A 112 22.62 -39.29 4.20
N LEU A 113 21.33 -39.35 3.83
CA LEU A 113 20.56 -40.58 3.67
C LEU A 113 20.92 -41.27 2.36
#